data_AF-A0A7S0YX85-F1
#
_entry.id   AF-A0A7S0YX85-F1
#
_cell.length_a   1.000
_cell.length_b   1.000
_cell.length_c   1.000
_cell.angle_alpha   90.00
_cell.angle_beta   90.00
_cell.angle_gamma   90.00
#
_symmetry.space_group_name_H-M   'P 1'
#
loop_
_entity.id
_entity.type
_entity.pdbx_description
1 polymer ?
#
loop_
_entity_poly.entity_id
_entity_poly.type
_entity_poly.pdbx_seq_one_letter_code
_entity_poly.pdbx_strand_id
1 'polypeptide(L)'
;IETSRDPEELKAVWEGWRTISVPMKDDYARMVEIANEGANELGFESLDQMWLSGYDMAPEEMEAEVQRLWTQVEPLYEELHCFTRAKLNEEYGDDVQPRTGPIRADLLGNMWAQQWSSIYDVVKPDVPGPSYDLTERLNEKGY
;
A
#
# COMPACT_ATOMS: atom_id res chain seq x y z
N ILE A 1 -12.91 -6.88 0.83
CA ILE A 1 -11.46 -6.85 1.10
C ILE A 1 -11.17 -6.53 2.56
N GLU A 2 -11.64 -5.39 3.09
CA GLU A 2 -11.31 -4.96 4.46
C GLU A 2 -11.60 -6.00 5.56
N THR A 3 -12.80 -6.59 5.53
CA THR A 3 -13.29 -7.49 6.59
C THR A 3 -13.25 -8.97 6.24
N SER A 4 -13.15 -9.33 4.96
CA SER A 4 -13.10 -10.73 4.55
C SER A 4 -11.73 -11.34 4.86
N ARG A 5 -11.72 -12.63 5.17
CA ARG A 5 -10.54 -13.47 5.38
C ARG A 5 -10.58 -14.72 4.49
N ASP A 6 -11.51 -14.78 3.54
CA ASP A 6 -11.55 -15.87 2.57
C ASP A 6 -10.58 -15.56 1.41
N PRO A 7 -9.48 -16.31 1.25
CA PRO A 7 -8.49 -16.01 0.22
C PRO A 7 -9.02 -16.10 -1.21
N GLU A 8 -10.06 -16.90 -1.48
CA GLU A 8 -10.65 -17.01 -2.82
C GLU A 8 -11.57 -15.82 -3.12
N GLU A 9 -12.35 -15.37 -2.12
CA GLU A 9 -13.15 -14.15 -2.25
C GLU A 9 -12.25 -12.92 -2.43
N LEU A 10 -11.20 -12.79 -1.62
CA LEU A 10 -10.24 -11.69 -1.69
C LEU A 10 -9.58 -11.61 -3.07
N LYS A 11 -9.11 -12.75 -3.58
CA LYS A 11 -8.53 -12.86 -4.92
C LYS A 11 -9.53 -12.45 -5.99
N ALA A 12 -10.75 -12.99 -5.96
CA ALA A 12 -11.77 -12.69 -6.97
C ALA A 12 -12.09 -11.19 -7.03
N VAL A 13 -12.23 -10.53 -5.87
CA VAL A 13 -12.50 -9.08 -5.80
C VAL A 13 -11.29 -8.26 -6.28
N TRP A 14 -10.08 -8.65 -5.90
CA TRP A 14 -8.85 -7.95 -6.27
C TRP A 14 -8.55 -8.06 -7.78
N GLU A 15 -8.70 -9.25 -8.36
CA GLU A 15 -8.53 -9.51 -9.79
C GLU A 15 -9.64 -8.82 -10.59
N GLY A 16 -10.89 -8.97 -10.15
CA GLY A 16 -12.05 -8.34 -10.77
C GLY A 16 -11.91 -6.82 -10.84
N TRP A 17 -11.49 -6.18 -9.75
CA TRP A 17 -11.23 -4.74 -9.74
C TRP A 17 -10.15 -4.33 -10.75
N ARG A 18 -9.05 -5.09 -10.86
CA ARG A 18 -7.95 -4.76 -11.78
C ARG A 18 -8.31 -4.85 -13.26
N THR A 19 -9.39 -5.54 -13.61
CA THR A 19 -9.87 -5.57 -14.99
C THR A 19 -10.23 -4.18 -15.54
N ILE A 20 -10.56 -3.20 -14.66
CA ILE A 20 -10.85 -1.82 -15.08
C ILE A 20 -9.63 -1.11 -15.69
N SER A 21 -8.41 -1.56 -15.36
CA SER A 21 -7.20 -0.97 -15.93
C SER A 21 -7.06 -1.21 -17.43
N VAL A 22 -7.63 -2.31 -17.95
CA VAL A 22 -7.53 -2.70 -19.36
C VAL A 22 -8.16 -1.66 -20.29
N PRO A 23 -9.45 -1.27 -20.13
CA PRO A 23 -10.04 -0.24 -20.96
C PRO A 23 -9.44 1.16 -20.72
N MET A 24 -8.84 1.42 -19.56
CA MET A 24 -8.23 2.71 -19.25
C MET A 24 -6.82 2.91 -19.85
N LYS A 25 -6.19 1.83 -20.35
CA LYS A 25 -4.78 1.85 -20.74
C LYS A 25 -4.45 2.93 -21.76
N ASP A 26 -5.21 3.00 -22.86
CA ASP A 26 -4.92 3.90 -23.97
C ASP A 26 -5.25 5.35 -23.61
N ASP A 27 -6.34 5.57 -22.87
CA ASP A 27 -6.70 6.91 -22.37
C ASP A 27 -5.68 7.44 -21.35
N TYR A 28 -5.15 6.57 -20.48
CA TYR A 28 -4.10 6.95 -19.53
C TYR A 28 -2.79 7.30 -20.26
N ALA A 29 -2.41 6.54 -21.28
CA ALA A 29 -1.25 6.86 -22.11
C ALA A 29 -1.43 8.21 -22.81
N ARG A 30 -2.61 8.47 -23.40
CA ARG A 30 -2.92 9.75 -24.03
C ARG A 30 -2.93 10.91 -23.04
N MET A 31 -3.43 10.69 -21.82
CA MET A 31 -3.40 11.68 -20.74
C MET A 31 -1.96 12.06 -20.39
N VAL A 32 -1.04 11.09 -20.31
CA VAL A 32 0.39 11.34 -20.04
C VAL A 32 1.04 12.15 -21.17
N GLU A 33 0.73 11.85 -22.43
CA GLU A 33 1.21 12.63 -23.57
C GLU A 33 0.77 14.10 -23.47
N ILE A 34 -0.54 14.33 -23.32
CA ILE A 34 -1.11 15.69 -23.22
C ILE A 34 -0.55 16.45 -22.02
N ALA A 35 -0.40 15.78 -20.88
CA ALA A 35 0.13 16.40 -19.68
C ALA A 35 1.61 16.80 -19.84
N ASN A 36 2.41 16.01 -20.54
CA ASN A 36 3.79 16.38 -20.88
C ASN A 36 3.86 17.51 -21.92
N GLU A 37 2.97 17.52 -22.93
CA GLU A 37 2.85 18.65 -23.86
C GLU A 37 2.57 19.95 -23.09
N GLY A 38 1.60 19.93 -22.16
CA GLY A 38 1.28 21.08 -21.32
C GLY A 38 2.43 21.52 -20.39
N ALA A 39 3.17 20.58 -19.79
CA ALA A 39 4.34 20.90 -18.98
C ALA A 39 5.44 21.61 -19.81
N ASN A 40 5.67 21.13 -21.04
CA ASN A 40 6.60 21.75 -21.98
C ASN A 40 6.18 23.17 -22.38
N GLU A 41 4.88 23.42 -22.62
CA GLU A 41 4.37 24.77 -22.91
C GLU A 41 4.58 25.75 -21.74
N LEU A 42 4.59 25.24 -20.50
CA LEU A 42 4.87 26.00 -19.29
C LEU A 42 6.38 26.16 -18.99
N GLY A 43 7.25 25.57 -19.82
CA GLY A 43 8.70 25.68 -19.71
C GLY A 43 9.38 24.62 -18.86
N PHE A 44 8.69 23.54 -18.50
CA PHE A 44 9.27 22.37 -17.82
C PHE A 44 9.64 21.29 -18.84
N GLU A 45 10.69 20.51 -18.58
CA GLU A 45 11.11 19.42 -19.50
C GLU A 45 10.06 18.30 -19.58
N SER A 46 9.38 18.04 -18.47
CA SER A 46 8.40 16.97 -18.32
C SER A 46 7.40 17.25 -17.19
N LEU A 47 6.33 16.47 -17.15
CA LEU A 47 5.28 16.59 -16.13
C LEU A 47 5.81 16.32 -14.71
N ASP A 48 6.71 15.36 -14.55
CA ASP A 48 7.32 15.02 -13.27
C ASP A 48 8.19 16.16 -12.73
N GLN A 49 8.99 16.83 -13.57
CA GLN A 49 9.72 18.02 -13.14
C GLN A 49 8.79 19.16 -12.72
N MET A 50 7.68 19.35 -13.45
CA MET A 50 6.66 20.33 -13.06
C MET A 50 6.00 19.99 -11.71
N TRP A 51 5.80 18.71 -11.40
CA TRP A 51 5.29 18.31 -10.07
C TRP A 51 6.33 18.52 -8.98
N LEU A 52 7.59 18.18 -9.24
CA LEU A 52 8.68 18.34 -8.28
C LEU A 52 9.03 19.81 -8.04
N SER A 53 8.76 20.72 -8.99
CA SER A 53 8.95 22.16 -8.79
C SER A 53 8.05 22.78 -7.73
N GLY A 54 7.05 22.04 -7.21
CA GLY A 54 6.27 22.44 -6.05
C GLY A 54 7.07 22.38 -4.73
N TYR A 55 8.23 21.73 -4.73
CA TYR A 55 9.17 21.70 -3.64
C TYR A 55 10.27 22.74 -3.90
N ASP A 56 10.71 23.44 -2.85
CA ASP A 56 11.76 24.48 -2.92
C ASP A 56 13.17 23.84 -3.04
N MET A 57 13.32 22.89 -3.96
CA MET A 57 14.53 22.10 -4.23
C MET A 57 14.56 21.71 -5.71
N ALA A 58 15.75 21.42 -6.26
CA ALA A 58 15.83 20.89 -7.62
C ALA A 58 15.19 19.48 -7.70
N PRO A 59 14.57 19.08 -8.83
CA PRO A 59 13.97 17.75 -9.00
C PRO A 59 14.92 16.60 -8.63
N GLU A 60 16.18 16.67 -9.04
CA GLU A 60 17.19 15.65 -8.77
C GLU A 60 17.54 15.56 -7.28
N GLU A 61 17.54 16.70 -6.58
CA GLU A 61 17.74 16.74 -5.12
C GLU A 61 16.54 16.12 -4.39
N MET A 62 15.32 16.34 -4.88
CA MET A 62 14.11 15.74 -4.32
C MET A 62 14.10 14.22 -4.51
N GLU A 63 14.47 13.71 -5.69
CA GLU A 63 14.62 12.27 -5.92
C GLU A 63 15.66 11.64 -4.99
N ALA A 64 16.83 12.29 -4.87
CA ALA A 64 17.90 11.82 -3.98
C ALA A 64 17.46 11.82 -2.50
N GLU A 65 16.69 12.82 -2.08
CA GLU A 65 16.18 12.93 -0.72
C GLU A 65 15.13 11.86 -0.42
N VAL A 66 14.21 11.59 -1.35
CA VAL A 66 13.23 10.49 -1.22
C VAL A 66 13.95 9.15 -1.12
N GLN A 67 14.97 8.89 -1.95
CA GLN A 67 15.76 7.66 -1.87
C GLN A 67 16.52 7.54 -0.54
N ARG A 68 17.09 8.64 -0.04
CA ARG A 68 17.78 8.69 1.25
C ARG A 68 16.83 8.34 2.40
N LEU A 69 15.62 8.88 2.38
CA LEU A 69 14.59 8.61 3.37
C LEU A 69 14.06 7.16 3.26
N TRP A 70 13.82 6.66 2.05
CA TRP A 70 13.45 5.27 1.82
C TRP A 70 14.47 4.31 2.42
N THR A 71 15.76 4.50 2.13
CA THR A 71 16.85 3.66 2.66
C THR A 71 16.90 3.63 4.20
N GLN A 72 16.45 4.70 4.87
CA GLN A 72 16.36 4.72 6.34
C GLN A 72 15.15 3.95 6.88
N VAL A 73 14.05 3.92 6.13
CA VAL A 73 12.81 3.22 6.50
C VAL A 73 12.85 1.74 6.11
N GLU A 74 13.56 1.41 5.03
CA GLU A 74 13.62 0.09 4.40
C GLU A 74 13.93 -1.04 5.40
N PRO A 75 14.95 -0.97 6.29
CA PRO A 75 15.21 -2.05 7.24
C PRO A 75 14.03 -2.34 8.18
N LEU A 76 13.32 -1.30 8.63
CA LEU A 76 12.12 -1.47 9.45
C LEU A 76 10.97 -2.07 8.64
N TYR A 77 10.80 -1.61 7.39
CA TYR A 77 9.78 -2.15 6.49
C TYR A 77 10.03 -3.62 6.16
N GLU A 78 11.29 -4.02 5.93
CA GLU A 78 11.65 -5.42 5.65
C GLU A 78 11.33 -6.34 6.82
N GLU A 79 11.65 -5.94 8.06
CA GLU A 79 11.31 -6.69 9.27
C GLU A 79 9.78 -6.80 9.45
N LEU A 80 9.06 -5.68 9.27
CA LEU A 80 7.59 -5.66 9.35
C LEU A 80 6.96 -6.54 8.26
N HIS A 81 7.46 -6.46 7.02
CA HIS A 81 7.02 -7.27 5.90
C HIS A 81 7.30 -8.75 6.14
N CYS A 82 8.49 -9.10 6.67
CA CYS A 82 8.85 -10.47 7.01
C CYS A 82 7.91 -11.05 8.08
N PHE A 83 7.67 -10.31 9.15
CA PHE A 83 6.76 -10.70 10.23
C PHE A 83 5.32 -10.86 9.73
N THR A 84 4.82 -9.89 8.95
CA THR A 84 3.49 -9.92 8.34
C THR A 84 3.33 -11.15 7.43
N ARG A 85 4.32 -11.43 6.57
CA ARG A 85 4.33 -12.62 5.71
C ARG A 85 4.27 -13.92 6.51
N ALA A 86 5.03 -14.01 7.60
CA ALA A 86 5.01 -15.17 8.48
C ALA A 86 3.63 -15.37 9.12
N LYS A 87 3.00 -14.30 9.62
CA LYS A 87 1.64 -14.36 10.18
C LYS A 87 0.56 -14.74 9.17
N LEU A 88 0.62 -14.20 7.97
CA LEU A 88 -0.29 -14.57 6.89
C LEU A 88 -0.10 -16.03 6.46
N ASN A 89 1.14 -16.53 6.45
CA ASN A 89 1.42 -17.94 6.21
C ASN A 89 0.89 -18.85 7.34
N GLU A 90 1.04 -18.43 8.61
CA GLU A 90 0.48 -19.16 9.75
C GLU A 90 -1.05 -19.28 9.64
N GLU A 91 -1.74 -18.22 9.21
CA GLU A 91 -3.19 -18.19 9.05
C GLU A 91 -3.68 -19.00 7.83
N TYR A 92 -3.06 -18.80 6.67
CA TYR A 92 -3.59 -19.30 5.39
C TYR A 92 -2.83 -20.50 4.78
N GLY A 93 -1.65 -20.84 5.31
CA GLY A 93 -0.81 -21.92 4.81
C GLY A 93 0.04 -21.56 3.59
N ASP A 94 1.00 -22.45 3.28
CA ASP A 94 2.02 -22.26 2.23
C ASP A 94 1.43 -22.12 0.82
N ASP A 95 0.34 -22.83 0.52
CA ASP A 95 -0.32 -22.80 -0.79
C ASP A 95 -0.98 -21.43 -1.08
N VAL A 96 -1.41 -20.73 -0.03
CA VAL A 96 -2.05 -19.42 -0.14
C VAL A 96 -1.01 -18.32 -0.06
N GLN A 97 -0.21 -18.29 1.01
CA GLN A 97 0.85 -17.30 1.23
C GLN A 97 2.16 -18.03 1.58
N PRO A 98 3.09 -18.20 0.63
CA PRO A 98 4.38 -18.82 0.92
C PRO A 98 5.19 -18.05 1.96
N ARG A 99 6.03 -18.77 2.72
CA ARG A 99 6.96 -18.19 3.72
C ARG A 99 8.04 -17.29 3.13
N THR A 100 8.30 -17.40 1.84
CA THR A 100 9.33 -16.66 1.11
C THR A 100 8.72 -15.94 -0.09
N GLY A 101 9.41 -14.89 -0.57
CA GLY A 101 8.91 -14.06 -1.67
C GLY A 101 7.92 -12.99 -1.23
N PRO A 102 7.24 -12.33 -2.20
CA PRO A 102 6.29 -11.26 -1.93
C PRO A 102 5.04 -11.73 -1.18
N ILE A 103 4.40 -10.80 -0.46
CA ILE A 103 3.06 -11.02 0.08
C ILE A 103 2.05 -10.89 -1.07
N ARG A 104 1.04 -11.76 -1.09
CA ARG A 104 -0.13 -11.62 -1.96
C ARG A 104 -0.85 -10.30 -1.67
N ALA A 105 -0.94 -9.45 -2.68
CA ALA A 105 -1.45 -8.09 -2.54
C ALA A 105 -2.94 -8.02 -2.13
N ASP A 106 -3.70 -9.09 -2.34
CA ASP A 106 -5.12 -9.20 -1.97
C ASP A 106 -5.35 -9.53 -0.49
N LEU A 107 -4.34 -10.02 0.23
CA LEU A 107 -4.43 -10.43 1.63
C LEU A 107 -4.19 -9.30 2.64
N LEU A 108 -3.87 -8.09 2.17
CA LEU A 108 -3.40 -6.99 3.02
C LEU A 108 -4.53 -6.04 3.48
N GLY A 109 -5.79 -6.48 3.40
CA GLY A 109 -6.94 -5.73 3.91
C GLY A 109 -7.30 -4.46 3.13
N ASN A 110 -6.59 -4.17 2.04
CA ASN A 110 -6.80 -3.01 1.19
C ASN A 110 -6.57 -3.36 -0.29
N MET A 111 -7.35 -2.76 -1.20
CA MET A 111 -7.30 -3.05 -2.65
C MET A 111 -5.92 -2.83 -3.31
N TRP A 112 -5.12 -1.94 -2.72
CA TRP A 112 -3.80 -1.53 -3.21
C TRP A 112 -2.67 -1.90 -2.24
N ALA A 113 -2.96 -2.61 -1.14
CA ALA A 113 -2.00 -2.94 -0.10
C ALA A 113 -1.26 -1.72 0.50
N GLN A 114 -1.81 -0.50 0.38
CA GLN A 114 -1.14 0.74 0.80
C GLN A 114 -1.13 0.95 2.32
N GLN A 115 -1.98 0.23 3.05
CA GLN A 115 -2.07 0.22 4.50
C GLN A 115 -2.59 -1.13 4.98
N TRP A 116 -2.09 -1.63 6.11
CA TRP A 116 -2.36 -2.99 6.61
C TRP A 116 -3.09 -3.01 7.96
N SER A 117 -3.70 -1.89 8.36
CA SER A 117 -4.43 -1.80 9.64
C SER A 117 -5.59 -2.79 9.74
N SER A 118 -6.27 -3.03 8.62
CA SER A 118 -7.46 -3.89 8.56
C SER A 118 -7.18 -5.38 8.77
N ILE A 119 -5.92 -5.81 8.81
CA ILE A 119 -5.53 -7.22 9.09
C ILE A 119 -4.89 -7.38 10.48
N TYR A 120 -5.00 -6.37 11.35
CA TYR A 120 -4.36 -6.39 12.66
C TYR A 120 -4.77 -7.59 13.52
N ASP A 121 -6.00 -8.08 13.38
CA ASP A 121 -6.48 -9.31 14.02
C ASP A 121 -5.65 -10.55 13.65
N VAL A 122 -5.15 -10.61 12.42
CA VAL A 122 -4.33 -11.72 11.89
C VAL A 122 -2.86 -11.57 12.29
N VAL A 123 -2.34 -10.34 12.25
CA VAL A 123 -0.89 -10.08 12.38
C VAL A 123 -0.47 -9.53 13.74
N LYS A 124 -1.39 -9.31 14.68
CA LYS A 124 -1.03 -8.81 16.01
C LYS A 124 -0.02 -9.75 16.70
N PRO A 125 0.99 -9.19 17.40
CA PRO A 125 1.88 -10.00 18.22
C PRO A 125 1.10 -10.64 19.37
N ASP A 126 1.52 -11.84 19.79
CA ASP A 126 0.98 -12.52 20.97
C ASP A 126 1.59 -11.92 22.25
N VAL A 127 1.23 -10.67 22.50
CA VAL A 127 1.56 -9.94 23.72
C VAL A 127 0.26 -9.65 24.46
N PRO A 128 0.26 -9.69 25.81
CA PRO A 128 -0.90 -9.27 26.57
C PRO A 128 -1.30 -7.87 26.13
N GLY A 129 -2.51 -7.73 25.60
CA GLY A 129 -3.09 -6.43 25.31
C GLY A 129 -3.19 -5.59 26.59
N PRO A 130 -3.44 -4.28 26.48
CA PRO A 130 -3.86 -3.51 27.64
C PRO A 130 -5.01 -4.22 28.34
N SER A 131 -5.03 -4.19 29.68
CA SER A 131 -6.01 -4.92 30.51
C SER A 131 -7.46 -4.43 30.36
N TYR A 132 -7.74 -3.58 29.38
CA TYR A 132 -9.02 -2.94 29.14
C TYR A 132 -9.23 -2.65 27.65
N ASP A 133 -10.48 -2.78 27.19
CA ASP A 133 -10.92 -2.32 25.88
C ASP A 133 -11.37 -0.85 25.97
N LEU A 134 -10.71 0.04 25.22
CA LEU A 134 -11.04 1.46 25.22
C LEU A 134 -12.37 1.73 24.49
N THR A 135 -12.68 0.99 23.42
CA THR A 135 -13.93 1.13 22.68
C THR A 135 -15.11 0.75 23.55
N GLU A 136 -15.01 -0.38 24.27
CA GLU A 136 -16.01 -0.81 25.24
C GLU A 136 -16.22 0.28 26.31
N ARG A 137 -15.13 0.79 26.91
CA ARG A 137 -15.22 1.85 27.94
C ARG A 137 -15.79 3.16 27.42
N LEU A 138 -15.53 3.53 26.16
CA LEU A 138 -16.11 4.73 25.56
C LEU A 138 -17.62 4.54 25.34
N ASN A 139 -18.04 3.38 24.82
CA ASN A 139 -19.45 3.03 24.69
C ASN A 139 -20.17 3.02 26.05
N GLU A 140 -19.56 2.46 27.10
CA GLU A 140 -20.09 2.49 28.48
C GLU A 140 -20.29 3.92 29.01
N LYS A 141 -19.46 4.86 28.55
CA LYS A 141 -19.52 6.28 28.91
C LYS A 141 -20.38 7.10 27.96
N GLY A 142 -20.97 6.49 26.93
CA GLY A 142 -21.82 7.14 25.95
C GLY A 142 -21.08 8.06 24.98
N TYR A 143 -19.81 7.76 24.69
CA TYR A 143 -19.04 8.42 23.62
C TYR A 143 -19.13 7.64 22.32
#